data_AF-A0A5C4MTW2-F1
#
_entry.id   AF-A0A5C4MTW2-F1
#
_cell.length_a   1.000
_cell.length_b   1.000
_cell.length_c   1.000
_cell.angle_alpha   90.00
_cell.angle_beta   90.00
_cell.angle_gamma   90.00
#
_symmetry.space_group_name_H-M   'P 1'
#
loop_
_entity.id
_entity.type
_entity.pdbx_description
1 polymer ?
#
loop_
_entity_poly.entity_id
_entity_poly.type
_entity_poly.pdbx_seq_one_letter_code
_entity_poly.pdbx_strand_id
1 'polypeptide(L)'
;MSAETSNPLHPARHFSMWILSRSKGGSAVRAAAYIDRTKITDGRTGISHDSRQKAGLLRTGIVNWNDGDGPALWNGFEAVETRINARLGRELRIALPKELPIGEQVRLVRSYCLWMKDQYGLACEWAIHAPTFHDEKEGRQLWQERSAPDG
;
A
#
# COMPACT_ATOMS: atom_id res chain seq x y z
N MET A 1 35.32 21.52 -24.25
CA MET A 1 34.82 20.33 -23.54
C MET A 1 34.05 20.82 -22.33
N SER A 2 32.74 20.97 -22.44
CA SER A 2 31.87 21.33 -21.31
C SER A 2 31.71 20.09 -20.44
N ALA A 3 32.08 20.18 -19.17
CA ALA A 3 31.85 19.11 -18.22
C ALA A 3 30.35 18.94 -18.03
N GLU A 4 29.81 17.78 -18.41
CA GLU A 4 28.47 17.36 -18.02
C GLU A 4 28.43 17.27 -16.49
N THR A 5 27.79 18.24 -15.85
CA THR A 5 27.44 18.14 -14.43
C THR A 5 26.38 17.06 -14.31
N SER A 6 26.79 15.86 -13.91
CA SER A 6 25.92 14.76 -13.48
C SER A 6 24.96 15.30 -12.40
N ASN A 7 23.71 15.57 -12.75
CA ASN A 7 22.70 15.95 -11.78
C ASN A 7 22.43 14.74 -10.87
N PRO A 8 22.69 14.82 -9.56
CA PRO A 8 22.48 13.68 -8.68
C PRO A 8 21.02 13.26 -8.69
N LEU A 9 20.76 11.97 -8.87
CA LEU A 9 19.41 11.42 -8.78
C LEU A 9 18.81 11.75 -7.41
N HIS A 10 17.54 12.17 -7.41
CA HIS A 10 16.80 12.50 -6.20
C HIS A 10 16.82 11.32 -5.20
N PRO A 11 16.93 11.53 -3.87
CA PRO A 11 16.94 10.44 -2.89
C PRO A 11 15.71 9.51 -2.99
N ALA A 12 14.55 10.06 -3.36
CA ALA A 12 13.35 9.29 -3.70
C ALA A 12 13.43 8.69 -5.12
N ARG A 13 14.37 7.76 -5.33
CA ARG A 13 14.61 7.07 -6.61
C ARG A 13 14.47 5.55 -6.55
N HIS A 14 13.99 5.03 -5.42
CA HIS A 14 13.81 3.59 -5.26
C HIS A 14 12.42 3.18 -5.73
N PHE A 15 12.37 2.16 -6.58
CA PHE A 15 11.17 1.49 -7.03
C PHE A 15 11.43 0.00 -7.02
N SER A 16 10.50 -0.77 -6.47
CA SER A 16 10.56 -2.22 -6.53
C SER A 16 9.16 -2.81 -6.69
N MET A 17 9.06 -3.91 -7.44
CA MET A 17 7.79 -4.55 -7.77
C MET A 17 7.94 -6.06 -7.70
N TRP A 18 6.95 -6.73 -7.10
CA TRP A 18 6.86 -8.18 -7.08
C TRP A 18 5.44 -8.64 -7.35
N ILE A 19 5.36 -9.89 -7.77
CA ILE A 19 4.10 -10.61 -7.96
C ILE A 19 3.79 -11.33 -6.66
N LEU A 20 2.59 -11.11 -6.14
CA LEU A 20 2.10 -11.86 -5.01
C LEU A 20 1.61 -13.23 -5.48
N SER A 21 2.46 -14.25 -5.31
CA SER A 21 2.19 -15.61 -5.79
C SER A 21 1.82 -16.54 -4.64
N ARG A 22 0.69 -17.26 -4.78
CA ARG A 22 0.23 -18.23 -3.78
C ARG A 22 1.22 -19.38 -3.60
N SER A 23 1.74 -19.93 -4.69
CA SER A 23 2.69 -21.06 -4.67
C SER A 23 4.02 -20.72 -3.99
N LYS A 24 4.30 -19.43 -3.78
CA LYS A 24 5.48 -18.93 -3.05
C LYS A 24 5.13 -18.48 -1.63
N GLY A 25 3.99 -18.93 -1.10
CA GLY A 25 3.52 -18.55 0.23
C GLY A 25 2.96 -17.13 0.31
N GLY A 26 2.61 -16.51 -0.82
CA GLY A 26 1.92 -15.24 -0.88
C GLY A 26 0.48 -15.35 -0.41
N SER A 27 -0.03 -14.27 0.19
CA SER A 27 -1.41 -14.11 0.62
C SER A 27 -1.79 -12.65 0.46
N ALA A 28 -2.85 -12.39 -0.30
CA ALA A 28 -3.38 -11.04 -0.54
C ALA A 28 -3.90 -10.44 0.75
N VAL A 29 -4.65 -11.23 1.53
CA VAL A 29 -5.16 -10.83 2.85
C VAL A 29 -4.03 -10.42 3.79
N ARG A 30 -2.93 -11.21 3.85
CA ARG A 30 -1.77 -10.86 4.68
C ARG A 30 -1.09 -9.57 4.23
N ALA A 31 -0.95 -9.37 2.91
CA ALA A 31 -0.33 -8.18 2.36
C ALA A 31 -1.16 -6.93 2.67
N ALA A 32 -2.48 -7.00 2.47
CA ALA A 32 -3.45 -5.95 2.79
C ALA A 32 -3.41 -5.59 4.28
N ALA A 33 -3.51 -6.60 5.16
CA ALA A 33 -3.43 -6.41 6.60
C ALA A 33 -2.14 -5.68 6.99
N TYR A 34 -1.03 -6.04 6.35
CA TYR A 34 0.26 -5.43 6.59
C TYR A 34 0.29 -3.96 6.16
N ILE A 35 -0.09 -3.62 4.92
CA ILE A 35 0.02 -2.24 4.44
C ILE A 35 -0.94 -1.30 5.15
N ASP A 36 -2.13 -1.78 5.49
CA ASP A 36 -3.19 -0.98 6.12
C ASP A 36 -3.10 -0.96 7.67
N ARG A 37 -2.11 -1.66 8.24
CA ARG A 37 -1.92 -1.75 9.71
C ARG A 37 -3.19 -2.18 10.42
N THR A 38 -3.86 -3.17 9.86
CA THR A 38 -5.14 -3.67 10.36
C THR A 38 -5.07 -5.17 10.65
N LYS A 39 -6.17 -5.74 11.15
CA LYS A 39 -6.33 -7.18 11.34
C LYS A 39 -7.33 -7.69 10.31
N ILE A 40 -6.92 -8.65 9.49
CA ILE A 40 -7.80 -9.27 8.50
C ILE A 40 -7.74 -10.79 8.66
N THR A 41 -8.90 -11.43 8.65
CA THR A 41 -9.02 -12.89 8.61
C THR A 41 -9.14 -13.33 7.16
N ASP A 42 -8.30 -14.29 6.76
CA ASP A 42 -8.40 -14.94 5.45
C ASP A 42 -9.58 -15.92 5.48
N GLY A 43 -10.64 -15.60 4.73
CA GLY A 43 -11.86 -16.40 4.65
C GLY A 43 -11.64 -17.82 4.11
N ARG A 44 -10.56 -18.06 3.37
CA ARG A 44 -10.22 -19.39 2.83
C ARG A 44 -9.59 -20.29 3.88
N THR A 45 -8.79 -19.73 4.79
CA THR A 45 -7.99 -20.52 5.75
C THR A 45 -8.44 -20.38 7.20
N GLY A 46 -9.24 -19.36 7.50
CA GLY A 46 -9.58 -18.96 8.87
C GLY A 46 -8.44 -18.30 9.64
N ILE A 47 -7.26 -18.13 9.03
CA ILE A 47 -6.09 -17.54 9.69
C ILE A 47 -6.27 -16.01 9.75
N SER A 48 -6.11 -15.43 10.93
CA SER A 48 -6.04 -13.97 11.09
C SER A 48 -4.60 -13.45 10.97
N HIS A 49 -4.43 -12.41 10.16
CA HIS A 49 -3.19 -11.63 10.08
C HIS A 49 -3.39 -10.29 10.79
N ASP A 50 -2.63 -10.05 11.86
CA ASP A 50 -2.73 -8.82 12.66
C ASP A 50 -1.45 -7.99 12.54
N SER A 51 -1.59 -6.78 12.00
CA SER A 51 -0.49 -5.82 11.84
C SER A 51 -0.76 -4.48 12.54
N ARG A 52 -1.76 -4.41 13.42
CA ARG A 52 -2.14 -3.18 14.16
C ARG A 52 -1.04 -2.68 15.09
N GLN A 53 -0.18 -3.57 15.56
CA GLN A 53 0.99 -3.29 16.38
C GLN A 53 2.10 -2.52 15.62
N LYS A 54 2.04 -2.47 14.29
CA LYS A 54 3.03 -1.76 13.49
C LYS A 54 2.59 -0.30 13.33
N ALA A 55 3.45 0.62 13.76
CA ALA A 55 3.30 2.03 13.44
C ALA A 55 3.63 2.29 11.96
N GLY A 56 3.52 3.55 11.54
CA GLY A 56 4.07 4.01 10.28
C GLY A 56 3.03 4.42 9.25
N LEU A 57 1.75 4.13 9.45
CA LEU A 57 0.74 4.45 8.45
C LEU A 57 0.30 5.90 8.54
N LEU A 58 0.54 6.64 7.46
CA LEU A 58 0.14 8.03 7.34
C LEU A 58 -1.23 8.13 6.68
N ARG A 59 -1.39 7.51 5.52
CA ARG A 59 -2.63 7.50 4.74
C ARG A 59 -2.78 6.19 3.99
N THR A 60 -4.01 5.83 3.70
CA THR A 60 -4.40 4.60 3.00
C THR A 60 -5.59 4.90 2.11
N GLY A 61 -5.85 4.06 1.12
CA GLY A 61 -7.06 4.19 0.33
C GLY A 61 -7.17 3.11 -0.74
N ILE A 62 -8.35 3.05 -1.34
CA ILE A 62 -8.69 2.07 -2.37
C ILE A 62 -9.26 2.79 -3.59
N VAL A 63 -8.92 2.29 -4.76
CA VAL A 63 -9.42 2.76 -6.05
C VAL A 63 -10.01 1.57 -6.81
N ASN A 64 -11.13 1.82 -7.50
CA ASN A 64 -11.86 0.85 -8.33
C ASN A 64 -12.41 -0.34 -7.53
N TRP A 65 -12.88 -0.07 -6.31
CA TRP A 65 -13.62 -1.01 -5.49
C TRP A 65 -14.70 -0.24 -4.72
N ASN A 66 -15.96 -0.57 -4.97
CA ASN A 66 -17.10 0.15 -4.40
C ASN A 66 -17.79 -0.66 -3.27
N ASP A 67 -17.47 -1.95 -3.15
CA ASP A 67 -18.20 -2.90 -2.30
C ASP A 67 -17.64 -2.98 -0.86
N GLY A 68 -16.69 -2.11 -0.47
CA GLY A 68 -16.24 -2.04 0.91
C GLY A 68 -14.77 -1.65 1.09
N ASP A 69 -14.18 -2.19 2.14
CA ASP A 69 -12.81 -1.95 2.61
C ASP A 69 -11.80 -2.94 2.00
N GLY A 70 -10.52 -2.79 2.37
CA GLY A 70 -9.44 -3.68 1.96
C GLY A 70 -9.71 -5.16 2.30
N PRO A 71 -10.18 -5.48 3.51
CA PRO A 71 -10.66 -6.82 3.86
C PRO A 71 -11.61 -7.44 2.86
N ALA A 72 -12.66 -6.72 2.43
CA ALA A 72 -13.64 -7.23 1.47
C ALA A 72 -13.01 -7.46 0.09
N LEU A 73 -12.22 -6.51 -0.40
CA LEU A 73 -11.51 -6.60 -1.67
C LEU A 73 -10.65 -7.87 -1.74
N TRP A 74 -9.75 -8.05 -0.78
CA TRP A 74 -8.74 -9.11 -0.88
C TRP A 74 -9.27 -10.49 -0.52
N ASN A 75 -10.28 -10.59 0.36
CA ASN A 75 -10.99 -11.85 0.55
C ASN A 75 -11.80 -12.23 -0.70
N GLY A 76 -12.43 -11.26 -1.38
CA GLY A 76 -13.11 -11.50 -2.66
C GLY A 76 -12.14 -12.04 -3.72
N PHE A 77 -10.96 -11.42 -3.86
CA PHE A 77 -9.91 -11.89 -4.77
C PHE A 77 -9.41 -13.31 -4.42
N GLU A 78 -9.13 -13.59 -3.14
CA GLU A 78 -8.68 -14.92 -2.70
C GLU A 78 -9.74 -16.01 -2.90
N ALA A 79 -11.04 -15.66 -2.81
CA ALA A 79 -12.14 -16.58 -3.04
C ALA A 79 -12.32 -16.92 -4.53
N VAL A 80 -12.17 -15.93 -5.42
CA VAL A 80 -12.34 -16.13 -6.88
C VAL A 80 -11.15 -16.87 -7.49
N GLU A 81 -9.93 -16.55 -7.06
CA GLU A 81 -8.72 -17.14 -7.61
C GLU A 81 -8.37 -18.42 -6.84
N THR A 82 -8.71 -19.60 -7.37
CA THR A 82 -8.62 -20.88 -6.63
C THR A 82 -7.36 -21.69 -6.91
N ARG A 83 -6.53 -21.31 -7.89
CA ARG A 83 -5.40 -22.16 -8.35
C ARG A 83 -4.20 -22.07 -7.41
N ILE A 84 -3.48 -23.18 -7.21
CA ILE A 84 -2.29 -23.20 -6.35
C ILE A 84 -1.16 -22.27 -6.85
N ASN A 85 -1.09 -22.04 -8.15
CA ASN A 85 -0.11 -21.16 -8.82
C ASN A 85 -0.66 -19.77 -9.17
N ALA A 86 -1.76 -19.37 -8.52
CA ALA A 86 -2.38 -18.06 -8.66
C ALA A 86 -1.42 -16.88 -8.48
N ARG A 87 -1.62 -15.84 -9.29
CA ARG A 87 -0.98 -14.53 -9.18
C ARG A 87 -2.00 -13.54 -8.61
N LEU A 88 -1.98 -13.39 -7.30
CA LEU A 88 -3.00 -12.69 -6.51
C LEU A 88 -2.97 -11.17 -6.68
N GLY A 89 -1.82 -10.62 -7.09
CA GLY A 89 -1.65 -9.20 -7.29
C GLY A 89 -0.22 -8.83 -7.61
N ARG A 90 0.02 -7.52 -7.74
CA ARG A 90 1.36 -6.93 -7.80
C ARG A 90 1.48 -5.94 -6.66
N GLU A 91 2.55 -6.03 -5.90
CA GLU A 91 2.88 -5.06 -4.87
C GLU A 91 4.02 -4.19 -5.39
N LEU A 92 3.81 -2.88 -5.32
CA LEU A 92 4.75 -1.86 -5.73
C LEU A 92 5.19 -1.13 -4.46
N ARG A 93 6.51 -1.00 -4.25
CA ARG A 93 7.06 -0.10 -3.24
C ARG A 93 7.84 1.01 -3.93
N ILE A 94 7.36 2.23 -3.74
CA ILE A 94 7.84 3.42 -4.41
C ILE A 94 8.29 4.40 -3.34
N ALA A 95 9.51 4.92 -3.46
CA ALA A 95 9.96 6.02 -2.63
C ALA A 95 9.25 7.31 -3.05
N LEU A 96 8.65 8.02 -2.08
CA LEU A 96 8.05 9.33 -2.30
C LEU A 96 9.04 10.43 -1.85
N PRO A 97 9.13 11.56 -2.57
CA PRO A 97 9.92 12.71 -2.12
C PRO A 97 9.42 13.21 -0.76
N LYS A 98 10.31 13.29 0.24
CA LYS A 98 9.95 13.74 1.60
C LYS A 98 9.63 15.24 1.63
N GLU A 99 10.08 15.97 0.62
CA GLU A 99 9.89 17.40 0.43
C GLU A 99 8.45 17.72 0.02
N LEU A 100 7.70 16.73 -0.47
CA LEU A 100 6.28 16.89 -0.78
C LEU A 100 5.44 16.82 0.52
N PRO A 101 4.56 17.80 0.77
CA PRO A 101 3.58 17.70 1.85
C PRO A 101 2.73 16.42 1.71
N ILE A 102 2.26 15.87 2.82
CA ILE A 102 1.49 14.61 2.83
C ILE A 102 0.26 14.67 1.90
N GLY A 103 -0.42 15.81 1.79
CA GLY A 103 -1.54 15.98 0.85
C GLY A 103 -1.13 15.82 -0.62
N GLU A 104 0.03 16.32 -1.02
CA GLU A 104 0.56 16.16 -2.37
C GLU A 104 1.05 14.72 -2.62
N GLN A 105 1.62 14.06 -1.61
CA GLN A 105 1.96 12.65 -1.68
C GLN A 105 0.70 11.79 -1.89
N VAL A 106 -0.39 12.06 -1.17
CA VAL A 106 -1.69 11.41 -1.36
C VAL A 106 -2.22 11.65 -2.76
N ARG A 107 -2.22 12.91 -3.23
CA ARG A 107 -2.66 13.25 -4.59
C ARG A 107 -1.86 12.49 -5.64
N LEU A 108 -0.54 12.40 -5.49
CA LEU A 108 0.35 11.68 -6.40
C LEU A 108 0.01 10.18 -6.46
N VAL A 109 -0.02 9.52 -5.29
CA VAL A 109 -0.30 8.07 -5.21
C VAL A 109 -1.70 7.75 -5.71
N ARG A 110 -2.72 8.49 -5.27
CA ARG A 110 -4.10 8.27 -5.70
C ARG A 110 -4.28 8.51 -7.19
N SER A 111 -3.63 9.53 -7.76
CA SER A 111 -3.68 9.80 -9.20
C SER A 111 -3.04 8.67 -10.01
N TYR A 112 -1.94 8.09 -9.51
CA TYR A 112 -1.33 6.92 -10.14
C TYR A 112 -2.26 5.69 -10.10
N CYS A 113 -2.92 5.43 -8.97
CA CYS A 113 -3.92 4.35 -8.87
C CYS A 113 -5.14 4.58 -9.77
N LEU A 114 -5.62 5.83 -9.89
CA LEU A 114 -6.69 6.18 -10.82
C LEU A 114 -6.27 5.97 -12.28
N TRP A 115 -5.04 6.35 -12.63
CA TRP A 115 -4.49 6.05 -13.95
C TRP A 115 -4.40 4.53 -14.20
N MET A 116 -3.96 3.74 -13.22
CA MET A 116 -3.94 2.27 -13.33
C MET A 116 -5.34 1.68 -13.53
N LYS A 117 -6.34 2.22 -12.84
CA LYS A 117 -7.75 1.89 -13.07
C LYS A 117 -8.15 2.22 -14.50
N ASP A 118 -7.94 3.45 -14.94
CA ASP A 118 -8.47 3.92 -16.23
C ASP A 118 -7.77 3.23 -17.42
N GLN A 119 -6.48 2.91 -17.29
CA GLN A 119 -5.72 2.24 -18.34
C GLN A 119 -5.91 0.72 -18.37
N TYR A 120 -6.07 0.08 -17.22
CA TYR A 120 -6.00 -1.39 -17.11
C TYR A 120 -7.18 -2.03 -16.37
N GLY A 121 -8.15 -1.25 -15.89
CA GLY A 121 -9.30 -1.74 -15.13
C GLY A 121 -8.94 -2.29 -13.74
N LEU A 122 -7.78 -1.92 -13.17
CA LEU A 122 -7.27 -2.53 -11.94
C LEU A 122 -7.91 -1.94 -10.68
N ALA A 123 -8.23 -2.80 -9.72
CA ALA A 123 -8.40 -2.40 -8.32
C ALA A 123 -7.02 -2.16 -7.68
N CYS A 124 -6.91 -1.11 -6.88
CA CYS A 124 -5.66 -0.73 -6.21
C CYS A 124 -5.94 -0.34 -4.77
N GLU A 125 -5.37 -1.08 -3.82
CA GLU A 125 -5.17 -0.61 -2.46
C GLU A 125 -3.77 0.02 -2.36
N TRP A 126 -3.68 1.18 -1.72
CA TRP A 126 -2.43 1.90 -1.53
C TRP A 126 -2.30 2.36 -0.09
N ALA A 127 -1.05 2.44 0.38
CA ALA A 127 -0.71 2.97 1.69
C ALA A 127 0.55 3.84 1.57
N ILE A 128 0.54 4.96 2.29
CA ILE A 128 1.71 5.81 2.49
C ILE A 128 2.21 5.54 3.90
N HIS A 129 3.43 5.02 3.98
CA HIS A 129 4.13 4.85 5.24
C HIS A 129 5.14 5.98 5.45
N ALA A 130 5.29 6.42 6.69
CA ALA A 130 6.40 7.26 7.06
C ALA A 130 7.72 6.53 6.76
N PRO A 131 8.80 7.26 6.43
CA PRO A 131 10.15 6.74 6.62
C PRO A 131 10.23 6.14 8.02
N THR A 132 10.98 5.05 8.23
CA THR A 132 11.16 4.44 9.57
C THR A 132 11.16 5.53 10.61
N PHE A 133 10.14 5.53 11.49
CA PHE A 133 10.02 6.56 12.50
C PHE A 133 11.26 6.45 13.38
N HIS A 134 12.25 7.29 13.11
CA HIS A 134 13.36 7.45 14.03
C HIS A 134 12.86 8.19 15.28
N ASP A 135 11.75 8.93 15.17
CA ASP A 135 11.07 9.61 16.26
C ASP A 135 9.65 9.06 16.48
N GLU A 136 9.43 8.47 17.65
CA GLU A 136 8.13 7.97 18.08
C GLU A 136 7.05 9.07 18.24
N LYS A 137 7.42 10.32 18.51
CA LYS A 137 6.46 11.43 18.68
C LYS A 137 5.77 11.77 17.37
N GLU A 138 6.53 11.83 16.27
CA GLU A 138 6.01 12.05 14.93
C GLU A 138 5.06 10.91 14.53
N GLY A 139 5.45 9.66 14.86
CA GLY A 139 4.57 8.51 14.67
C GLY A 139 3.27 8.56 15.48
N ARG A 140 3.32 9.02 16.74
CA ARG A 140 2.14 9.18 17.59
C ARG A 140 1.20 10.28 17.11
N GLN A 141 1.72 11.43 16.67
CA GLN A 141 0.91 12.53 16.15
C GLN A 141 0.12 12.10 14.90
N LEU A 142 0.81 11.48 13.94
CA LEU A 142 0.18 11.03 12.69
C LEU A 142 -0.84 9.91 12.92
N TRP A 143 -0.63 9.07 13.95
CA TRP A 143 -1.59 8.03 14.35
C TRP A 143 -2.84 8.59 15.04
N GLN A 144 -2.70 9.66 15.83
CA GLN A 144 -3.84 10.36 16.44
C GLN A 144 -4.73 11.00 15.37
N GLU A 145 -4.14 11.60 14.34
CA GLU A 145 -4.87 12.17 13.19
C GLU A 145 -5.66 11.10 12.41
N ARG A 146 -5.18 9.85 12.32
CA ARG A 146 -5.95 8.73 11.75
C ARG A 146 -7.21 8.39 12.55
N SER A 147 -7.18 8.63 13.86
CA SER A 147 -8.28 8.30 14.76
C SER A 147 -9.31 9.42 14.88
N ALA A 148 -9.04 10.58 14.27
CA ALA A 148 -10.04 11.62 14.11
C ALA A 148 -11.07 11.14 13.06
N PRO A 149 -12.37 11.18 13.35
CA PRO A 149 -13.38 10.91 12.33
C PRO A 149 -13.17 11.93 11.20
N ASP A 150 -13.20 11.45 9.96
CA ASP A 150 -13.07 12.28 8.77
C ASP A 150 -14.03 13.47 8.88
N GLY A 151 -13.49 14.70 8.79
CA GLY A 151 -14.28 15.91 8.61
C GLY A 151 -14.80 16.03 7.19
#